data_AF-A0A852SRL4-F1
#
_entry.id   AF-A0A852SRL4-F1
#
_cell.length_a   1.000
_cell.length_b   1.000
_cell.length_c   1.000
_cell.angle_alpha   90.00
_cell.angle_beta   90.00
_cell.angle_gamma   90.00
#
_symmetry.space_group_name_H-M   'P 1'
#
loop_
_entity.id
_entity.type
_entity.pdbx_description
1 polymer ?
#
loop_
_entity_poly.entity_id
_entity_poly.type
_entity_poly.pdbx_seq_one_letter_code
_entity_poly.pdbx_strand_id
1 'polypeptide(L)'
;MAASIRSIQTAVPRTELAQERVRDLFAAQPGLTRLGQRLVATSFDSSGIRTRHTVLDELAADGRASTELFVDAATGAFSSPSTGERNRIYVEQAPGLAVTAAKRALDALAPGITAADVTHVVTASCTGFFAPGPDWALQRELGLSDSVQRHHVGFMGCYAAFPALRIAKAFCEADPDAVVLVVCVELCTLHVRSSNEPDQIVASSVFADGAAAAVVTARETGASAYPTLALDEFASAIVPDGEADMAWTIGDHGFEMVLSSYVPKIIEQNIRTALEPLLGQAGAEAATHWAIHPGGRSILDRVEQTLGLTPAQLAPSREVLRDYGNMSSATVLFVLKGILDQALVTGTTDARPASSRPPERVCAMAFGPGLTVESGLFTLRPAG
;
A
#
# COMPACT_ATOMS: atom_id res chain seq x y z
N MET A 1 11.05 22.69 -11.82
CA MET A 1 11.15 22.42 -10.37
C MET A 1 11.30 20.91 -10.17
N ALA A 2 11.72 20.44 -8.99
CA ALA A 2 11.70 19.00 -8.72
C ALA A 2 10.25 18.50 -8.68
N ALA A 3 10.00 17.31 -9.26
CA ALA A 3 8.70 16.66 -9.20
C ALA A 3 8.29 16.43 -7.74
N SER A 4 7.06 16.76 -7.38
CA SER A 4 6.54 16.62 -6.02
C SER A 4 5.19 15.93 -6.00
N ILE A 5 4.98 15.07 -5.02
CA ILE A 5 3.65 14.62 -4.62
C ILE A 5 2.93 15.80 -3.96
N ARG A 6 1.86 16.26 -4.59
CA ARG A 6 1.08 17.43 -4.17
C ARG A 6 -0.09 17.06 -3.25
N SER A 7 -0.62 15.85 -3.41
CA SER A 7 -1.68 15.31 -2.58
C SER A 7 -1.54 13.80 -2.51
N ILE A 8 -1.89 13.21 -1.36
CA ILE A 8 -2.16 11.77 -1.24
C ILE A 8 -3.52 11.62 -0.58
N GLN A 9 -4.42 10.85 -1.20
CA GLN A 9 -5.72 10.55 -0.64
C GLN A 9 -6.01 9.05 -0.74
N THR A 10 -6.84 8.58 0.18
CA THR A 10 -7.07 7.15 0.40
C THR A 10 -8.55 6.82 0.34
N ALA A 11 -8.86 5.58 0.02
CA ALA A 11 -10.19 5.00 0.07
C ALA A 11 -10.10 3.54 0.53
N VAL A 12 -11.07 3.12 1.33
CA VAL A 12 -11.22 1.73 1.77
C VAL A 12 -12.66 1.29 1.51
N PRO A 13 -12.91 -0.01 1.29
CA PRO A 13 -14.27 -0.54 1.23
C PRO A 13 -15.07 -0.25 2.50
N ARG A 14 -16.40 -0.31 2.37
CA ARG A 14 -17.32 0.01 3.48
C ARG A 14 -17.32 -1.07 4.58
N THR A 15 -17.09 -2.32 4.20
CA THR A 15 -17.11 -3.43 5.15
C THR A 15 -15.85 -3.41 6.00
N GLU A 16 -16.01 -3.13 7.29
CA GLU A 16 -14.95 -3.17 8.29
C GLU A 16 -15.01 -4.50 9.05
N LEU A 17 -13.85 -5.12 9.26
CA LEU A 17 -13.68 -6.37 9.97
C LEU A 17 -12.79 -6.15 11.21
N ALA A 18 -13.32 -6.50 12.38
CA ALA A 18 -12.50 -6.59 13.60
C ALA A 18 -11.59 -7.82 13.52
N GLN A 19 -10.30 -7.66 13.83
CA GLN A 19 -9.31 -8.72 13.65
C GLN A 19 -9.62 -10.00 14.43
N GLU A 20 -10.12 -9.85 15.66
CA GLU A 20 -10.57 -10.96 16.52
C GLU A 20 -11.73 -11.74 15.91
N ARG A 21 -12.62 -11.07 15.18
CA ARG A 21 -13.75 -11.73 14.52
C ARG A 21 -13.28 -12.56 13.34
N VAL A 22 -12.35 -12.03 12.56
CA VAL A 22 -11.77 -12.78 11.43
C VAL A 22 -10.95 -13.96 11.96
N ARG A 23 -10.20 -13.80 13.06
CA ARG A 23 -9.53 -14.91 13.76
C ARG A 23 -10.52 -16.03 14.09
N ASP A 24 -11.63 -15.68 14.73
CA ASP A 24 -12.61 -16.68 15.17
C ASP A 24 -13.25 -17.41 13.98
N LEU A 25 -13.54 -16.68 12.90
CA LEU A 25 -14.01 -17.28 11.64
C LEU A 25 -12.99 -18.28 11.08
N PHE A 26 -11.71 -17.91 11.00
CA PHE A 26 -10.66 -18.80 10.52
C PHE A 26 -10.44 -19.99 11.46
N ALA A 27 -10.49 -19.78 12.79
CA ALA A 27 -10.26 -20.85 13.77
C ALA A 27 -11.40 -21.89 13.80
N ALA A 28 -12.61 -21.50 13.39
CA ALA A 28 -13.78 -22.36 13.32
C ALA A 28 -13.86 -23.22 12.04
N GLN A 29 -12.91 -23.06 11.09
CA GLN A 29 -13.02 -23.72 9.80
C GLN A 29 -12.92 -25.24 9.87
N PRO A 30 -13.80 -25.97 9.15
CA PRO A 30 -13.74 -27.42 9.10
C PRO A 30 -12.41 -27.88 8.48
N GLY A 31 -11.84 -28.96 9.02
CA GLY A 31 -10.57 -29.51 8.52
C GLY A 31 -9.31 -28.86 9.11
N LEU A 32 -9.42 -27.83 9.97
CA LEU A 32 -8.27 -27.37 10.74
C LEU A 32 -7.83 -28.40 11.78
N THR A 33 -6.52 -28.65 11.81
CA THR A 33 -5.86 -29.41 12.86
C THR A 33 -5.80 -28.59 14.15
N ARG A 34 -5.55 -29.25 15.29
CA ARG A 34 -5.30 -28.54 16.57
C ARG A 34 -4.13 -27.55 16.48
N LEU A 35 -3.10 -27.90 15.71
CA LEU A 35 -1.97 -27.01 15.46
C LEU A 35 -2.41 -25.81 14.62
N GLY A 36 -3.14 -26.05 13.51
CA GLY A 36 -3.70 -24.99 12.66
C GLY A 36 -4.55 -23.99 13.43
N GLN A 37 -5.48 -24.47 14.28
CA GLN A 37 -6.30 -23.60 15.14
C GLN A 37 -5.45 -22.72 16.07
N ARG A 38 -4.41 -23.29 16.69
CA ARG A 38 -3.49 -22.54 17.56
C ARG A 38 -2.68 -21.51 16.77
N LEU A 39 -2.22 -21.87 15.57
CA LEU A 39 -1.47 -20.97 14.70
C LEU A 39 -2.36 -19.82 14.21
N VAL A 40 -3.61 -20.09 13.82
CA VAL A 40 -4.59 -19.03 13.47
C VAL A 40 -4.76 -18.07 14.64
N ALA A 41 -5.06 -18.57 15.85
CA ALA A 41 -5.23 -17.72 17.01
C ALA A 41 -4.00 -16.83 17.24
N THR A 42 -2.81 -17.44 17.27
CA THR A 42 -1.55 -16.74 17.53
C THR A 42 -1.22 -15.71 16.45
N SER A 43 -1.35 -16.07 15.17
CA SER A 43 -0.98 -15.21 14.03
C SER A 43 -1.90 -13.99 13.92
N PHE A 44 -3.18 -14.12 14.24
CA PHE A 44 -4.12 -13.01 14.23
C PHE A 44 -3.96 -12.13 15.48
N ASP A 45 -3.84 -12.71 16.67
CA ASP A 45 -3.70 -11.96 17.93
C ASP A 45 -2.39 -11.16 17.98
N SER A 46 -1.32 -11.68 17.36
CA SER A 46 -0.02 -11.02 17.32
C SER A 46 0.21 -10.15 16.07
N SER A 47 -0.75 -10.09 15.14
CA SER A 47 -0.62 -9.40 13.85
C SER A 47 -0.34 -7.90 13.96
N GLY A 48 -0.69 -7.28 15.09
CA GLY A 48 -0.65 -5.82 15.26
C GLY A 48 -1.81 -5.10 14.57
N ILE A 49 -2.80 -5.84 14.07
CA ILE A 49 -3.97 -5.33 13.36
C ILE A 49 -5.18 -5.35 14.29
N ARG A 50 -5.93 -4.24 14.30
CA ARG A 50 -7.19 -4.09 15.02
C ARG A 50 -8.37 -4.23 14.06
N THR A 51 -8.30 -3.54 12.93
CA THR A 51 -9.34 -3.51 11.90
C THR A 51 -8.76 -3.71 10.51
N ARG A 52 -9.57 -4.28 9.62
CA ARG A 52 -9.31 -4.39 8.18
C ARG A 52 -10.55 -4.00 7.40
N HIS A 53 -10.38 -3.65 6.14
CA HIS A 53 -11.50 -3.42 5.22
C HIS A 53 -11.49 -4.46 4.10
N THR A 54 -12.68 -4.81 3.62
CA THR A 54 -12.86 -5.80 2.54
C THR A 54 -14.02 -5.43 1.62
N VAL A 55 -13.95 -5.82 0.36
CA VAL A 55 -15.11 -5.80 -0.55
C VAL A 55 -16.06 -6.99 -0.34
N LEU A 56 -15.63 -8.01 0.42
CA LEU A 56 -16.43 -9.19 0.72
C LEU A 56 -17.35 -8.90 1.91
N ASP A 57 -18.56 -8.41 1.63
CA ASP A 57 -19.58 -8.15 2.65
C ASP A 57 -20.06 -9.42 3.38
N GLU A 58 -19.90 -10.60 2.78
CA GLU A 58 -20.16 -11.90 3.42
C GLU A 58 -19.23 -12.19 4.62
N LEU A 59 -18.08 -11.52 4.71
CA LEU A 59 -17.20 -11.59 5.89
C LEU A 59 -17.71 -10.69 7.03
N ALA A 60 -18.67 -9.81 6.76
CA ALA A 60 -19.30 -8.97 7.76
C ALA A 60 -20.26 -9.78 8.64
N ALA A 61 -20.30 -9.48 9.93
CA ALA A 61 -21.22 -10.12 10.87
C ALA A 61 -22.60 -9.42 10.94
N ASP A 62 -22.96 -8.62 9.95
CA ASP A 62 -24.19 -7.81 9.96
C ASP A 62 -25.37 -8.44 9.18
N GLY A 63 -25.14 -9.62 8.57
CA GLY A 63 -26.17 -10.39 7.87
C GLY A 63 -26.63 -9.77 6.55
N ARG A 64 -25.84 -8.88 5.95
CA ARG A 64 -26.17 -8.16 4.71
C ARG A 64 -25.38 -8.63 3.49
N ALA A 65 -24.87 -9.87 3.53
CA ALA A 65 -24.08 -10.44 2.45
C ALA A 65 -24.83 -10.35 1.10
N SER A 66 -24.20 -9.76 0.09
CA SER A 66 -24.76 -9.68 -1.26
C SER A 66 -24.57 -10.98 -2.04
N THR A 67 -23.62 -11.81 -1.62
CA THR A 67 -23.31 -13.13 -2.20
C THR A 67 -22.91 -14.12 -1.09
N GLU A 68 -22.87 -15.41 -1.41
CA GLU A 68 -22.37 -16.50 -0.53
C GLU A 68 -21.25 -17.26 -1.25
N LEU A 69 -20.32 -16.51 -1.85
CA LEU A 69 -19.31 -17.08 -2.74
C LEU A 69 -18.10 -17.60 -1.94
N PHE A 70 -17.63 -16.86 -0.93
CA PHE A 70 -16.47 -17.26 -0.13
C PHE A 70 -16.87 -17.91 1.18
N VAL A 71 -18.04 -17.58 1.75
CA VAL A 71 -18.50 -18.18 3.01
C VAL A 71 -19.92 -18.71 2.85
N ASP A 72 -20.11 -19.98 3.18
CA ASP A 72 -21.45 -20.57 3.30
C ASP A 72 -22.15 -19.97 4.52
N ALA A 73 -23.27 -19.27 4.32
CA ALA A 73 -23.95 -18.55 5.40
C ALA A 73 -24.56 -19.46 6.47
N ALA A 74 -24.91 -20.71 6.12
CA ALA A 74 -25.52 -21.66 7.05
C ALA A 74 -24.50 -22.28 8.00
N THR A 75 -23.27 -22.51 7.52
CA THR A 75 -22.23 -23.26 8.22
C THR A 75 -21.04 -22.40 8.65
N GLY A 76 -20.85 -21.23 8.04
CA GLY A 76 -19.66 -20.39 8.21
C GLY A 76 -18.39 -20.97 7.58
N ALA A 77 -18.52 -22.03 6.77
CA ALA A 77 -17.39 -22.68 6.13
C ALA A 77 -16.90 -21.88 4.92
N PHE A 78 -15.59 -21.76 4.77
CA PHE A 78 -14.97 -21.17 3.60
C PHE A 78 -15.13 -22.08 2.38
N SER A 79 -15.53 -21.46 1.28
CA SER A 79 -15.53 -22.02 -0.06
C SER A 79 -14.24 -21.66 -0.79
N SER A 80 -13.96 -22.33 -1.92
CA SER A 80 -12.81 -22.02 -2.77
C SER A 80 -13.25 -21.58 -4.18
N PRO A 81 -13.76 -20.34 -4.32
CA PRO A 81 -14.13 -19.78 -5.62
C PRO A 81 -13.01 -19.90 -6.65
N SER A 82 -13.39 -20.10 -7.91
CA SER A 82 -12.45 -20.09 -9.03
C SER A 82 -11.81 -18.71 -9.20
N THR A 83 -10.65 -18.68 -9.85
CA THR A 83 -9.96 -17.43 -10.21
C THR A 83 -10.86 -16.49 -11.00
N GLY A 84 -11.69 -17.03 -11.90
CA GLY A 84 -12.63 -16.24 -12.70
C GLY A 84 -13.72 -15.59 -11.86
N GLU A 85 -14.23 -16.28 -10.84
CA GLU A 85 -15.24 -15.72 -9.92
C GLU A 85 -14.66 -14.63 -9.02
N ARG A 86 -13.47 -14.85 -8.47
CA ARG A 86 -12.73 -13.84 -7.69
C ARG A 86 -12.45 -12.59 -8.53
N ASN A 87 -11.96 -12.78 -9.76
CA ASN A 87 -11.66 -11.67 -10.66
C ASN A 87 -12.92 -10.91 -11.11
N ARG A 88 -14.09 -11.57 -11.16
CA ARG A 88 -15.35 -10.88 -11.46
C ARG A 88 -15.69 -9.83 -10.39
N ILE A 89 -15.47 -10.14 -9.12
CA ILE A 89 -15.65 -9.17 -8.03
C ILE A 89 -14.60 -8.05 -8.14
N TYR A 90 -13.35 -8.41 -8.49
CA TYR A 90 -12.32 -7.38 -8.73
C TYR A 90 -12.73 -6.39 -9.82
N VAL A 91 -13.22 -6.88 -10.97
CA VAL A 91 -13.71 -6.06 -12.10
C VAL A 91 -14.83 -5.11 -11.65
N GLU A 92 -15.71 -5.56 -10.77
CA GLU A 92 -16.82 -4.78 -10.26
C GLU A 92 -16.40 -3.71 -9.24
N GLN A 93 -15.52 -4.07 -8.30
CA GLN A 93 -15.26 -3.26 -7.11
C GLN A 93 -14.02 -2.35 -7.23
N ALA A 94 -12.96 -2.81 -7.91
CA ALA A 94 -11.70 -2.07 -7.98
C ALA A 94 -11.82 -0.70 -8.68
N PRO A 95 -12.56 -0.55 -9.81
CA PRO A 95 -12.72 0.74 -10.47
C PRO A 95 -13.30 1.83 -9.57
N GLY A 96 -14.41 1.55 -8.88
CA GLY A 96 -15.07 2.54 -8.03
C GLY A 96 -14.20 2.97 -6.85
N LEU A 97 -13.44 2.04 -6.26
CA LEU A 97 -12.52 2.34 -5.17
C LEU A 97 -11.34 3.21 -5.65
N ALA A 98 -10.76 2.87 -6.81
CA ALA A 98 -9.69 3.65 -7.44
C ALA A 98 -10.15 5.07 -7.80
N VAL A 99 -11.33 5.20 -8.43
CA VAL A 99 -11.94 6.50 -8.78
C VAL A 99 -12.20 7.33 -7.52
N THR A 100 -12.67 6.72 -6.43
CA THR A 100 -12.90 7.43 -5.17
C THR A 100 -11.61 8.02 -4.60
N ALA A 101 -10.52 7.24 -4.53
CA ALA A 101 -9.23 7.74 -4.05
C ALA A 101 -8.68 8.85 -4.96
N ALA A 102 -8.72 8.65 -6.28
CA ALA A 102 -8.24 9.59 -7.26
C ALA A 102 -9.02 10.92 -7.27
N LYS A 103 -10.35 10.84 -7.20
CA LYS A 103 -11.20 12.03 -7.10
C LYS A 103 -10.86 12.85 -5.87
N ARG A 104 -10.73 12.21 -4.70
CA ARG A 104 -10.32 12.90 -3.47
C ARG A 104 -8.97 13.59 -3.62
N ALA A 105 -8.01 12.94 -4.27
CA ALA A 105 -6.67 13.51 -4.50
C ALA A 105 -6.74 14.78 -5.37
N LEU A 106 -7.53 14.76 -6.44
CA LEU A 106 -7.75 15.94 -7.29
C LEU A 106 -8.56 17.04 -6.57
N ASP A 107 -9.62 16.66 -5.85
CA ASP A 107 -10.46 17.61 -5.09
C ASP A 107 -9.63 18.36 -4.04
N ALA A 108 -8.63 17.71 -3.42
CA ALA A 108 -7.73 18.32 -2.45
C ALA A 108 -6.81 19.41 -3.05
N LEU A 109 -6.68 19.47 -4.38
CA LEU A 109 -5.86 20.45 -5.10
C LEU A 109 -6.70 21.48 -5.85
N ALA A 110 -8.02 21.36 -5.83
CA ALA A 110 -8.91 22.29 -6.51
C ALA A 110 -8.88 23.69 -5.85
N PRO A 111 -8.99 24.78 -6.62
CA PRO A 111 -9.09 24.82 -8.09
C PRO A 111 -7.73 24.83 -8.82
N GLY A 112 -6.59 24.66 -8.11
CA GLY A 112 -5.25 24.82 -8.68
C GLY A 112 -4.80 23.69 -9.62
N ILE A 113 -5.17 22.45 -9.33
CA ILE A 113 -5.06 21.32 -10.27
C ILE A 113 -6.42 20.65 -10.36
N THR A 114 -6.88 20.40 -11.58
CA THR A 114 -8.18 19.80 -11.90
C THR A 114 -7.99 18.54 -12.76
N ALA A 115 -9.08 17.81 -13.01
CA ALA A 115 -9.09 16.66 -13.92
C ALA A 115 -8.57 17.00 -15.33
N ALA A 116 -8.82 18.22 -15.82
CA ALA A 116 -8.39 18.66 -17.14
C ALA A 116 -6.87 18.86 -17.25
N ASP A 117 -6.19 19.02 -16.11
CA ASP A 117 -4.74 19.20 -16.06
C ASP A 117 -3.99 17.86 -16.15
N VAL A 118 -4.65 16.73 -15.86
CA VAL A 118 -4.00 15.42 -15.79
C VAL A 118 -3.54 14.98 -17.18
N THR A 119 -2.22 14.89 -17.37
CA THR A 119 -1.61 14.47 -18.63
C THR A 119 -1.32 12.97 -18.67
N HIS A 120 -1.08 12.36 -17.51
CA HIS A 120 -0.77 10.93 -17.38
C HIS A 120 -1.52 10.28 -16.21
N VAL A 121 -1.89 9.01 -16.39
CA VAL A 121 -2.39 8.13 -15.34
C VAL A 121 -1.45 6.93 -15.22
N VAL A 122 -0.98 6.65 -14.00
CA VAL A 122 -0.19 5.46 -13.68
C VAL A 122 -0.94 4.66 -12.63
N THR A 123 -1.41 3.47 -12.99
CA THR A 123 -2.08 2.56 -12.05
C THR A 123 -1.14 1.47 -11.57
N ALA A 124 -1.35 0.97 -10.36
CA ALA A 124 -0.67 -0.21 -9.83
C ALA A 124 -1.67 -1.16 -9.16
N SER A 125 -1.60 -2.44 -9.49
CA SER A 125 -2.36 -3.50 -8.82
C SER A 125 -1.75 -4.88 -9.09
N CYS A 126 -1.92 -5.81 -8.15
CA CYS A 126 -1.56 -7.22 -8.34
C CYS A 126 -2.66 -8.20 -7.92
N THR A 127 -3.87 -7.71 -7.64
CA THR A 127 -4.97 -8.49 -7.05
C THR A 127 -6.10 -8.80 -8.02
N GLY A 128 -6.00 -8.38 -9.28
CA GLY A 128 -6.88 -8.80 -10.37
C GLY A 128 -6.45 -8.19 -11.71
N PHE A 129 -6.98 -8.73 -12.81
CA PHE A 129 -6.64 -8.29 -14.18
C PHE A 129 -7.86 -8.27 -15.08
N PHE A 130 -8.06 -7.17 -15.78
CA PHE A 130 -9.05 -7.06 -16.85
C PHE A 130 -8.70 -5.90 -17.78
N ALA A 131 -9.22 -5.95 -19.00
CA ALA A 131 -9.05 -4.90 -19.99
C ALA A 131 -10.40 -4.61 -20.67
N PRO A 132 -10.83 -3.33 -20.80
CA PRO A 132 -10.18 -2.10 -20.29
C PRO A 132 -10.13 -2.05 -18.75
N GLY A 133 -8.99 -1.67 -18.16
CA GLY A 133 -8.70 -1.76 -16.73
C GLY A 133 -9.08 -0.52 -15.90
N PRO A 134 -8.62 -0.42 -14.64
CA PRO A 134 -8.90 0.72 -13.76
C PRO A 134 -8.46 2.08 -14.34
N ASP A 135 -7.39 2.09 -15.14
CA ASP A 135 -6.89 3.26 -15.85
C ASP A 135 -7.92 3.85 -16.83
N TRP A 136 -8.71 2.99 -17.50
CA TRP A 136 -9.80 3.41 -18.37
C TRP A 136 -10.97 3.99 -17.58
N ALA A 137 -11.34 3.36 -16.46
CA ALA A 137 -12.41 3.85 -15.60
C ALA A 137 -12.06 5.23 -15.01
N LEU A 138 -10.82 5.42 -14.56
CA LEU A 138 -10.31 6.71 -14.08
C LEU A 138 -10.46 7.81 -15.14
N GLN A 139 -10.05 7.54 -16.38
CA GLN A 139 -10.22 8.50 -17.48
C GLN A 139 -11.67 8.90 -17.66
N ARG A 140 -12.58 7.92 -17.78
CA ARG A 140 -13.99 8.16 -18.08
C ARG A 140 -14.74 8.83 -16.93
N GLU A 141 -14.55 8.34 -15.71
CA GLU A 141 -15.36 8.77 -14.54
C GLU A 141 -14.88 10.08 -13.93
N LEU A 142 -13.58 10.40 -14.05
CA LEU A 142 -13.05 11.70 -13.61
C LEU A 142 -13.14 12.78 -14.69
N GLY A 143 -13.51 12.41 -15.93
CA GLY A 143 -13.55 13.35 -17.06
C GLY A 143 -12.16 13.84 -17.44
N LEU A 144 -11.16 12.96 -17.42
CA LEU A 144 -9.81 13.29 -17.89
C LEU A 144 -9.81 13.48 -19.41
N SER A 145 -8.76 14.11 -19.95
CA SER A 145 -8.60 14.27 -21.40
C SER A 145 -8.68 12.94 -22.15
N ASP A 146 -9.31 12.94 -23.34
CA ASP A 146 -9.32 11.78 -24.25
C ASP A 146 -7.90 11.34 -24.66
N SER A 147 -6.94 12.27 -24.62
CA SER A 147 -5.54 12.03 -24.95
C SER A 147 -4.65 11.70 -23.73
N VAL A 148 -5.23 11.47 -22.54
CA VAL A 148 -4.45 11.15 -21.34
C VAL A 148 -3.65 9.87 -21.56
N GLN A 149 -2.35 9.90 -21.23
CA GLN A 149 -1.49 8.73 -21.40
C GLN A 149 -1.64 7.80 -20.20
N ARG A 150 -1.89 6.51 -20.45
CA ARG A 150 -2.23 5.53 -19.40
C ARG A 150 -1.17 4.44 -19.33
N HIS A 151 -0.68 4.18 -18.11
CA HIS A 151 0.34 3.17 -17.81
C HIS A 151 -0.13 2.30 -16.64
N HIS A 152 0.20 1.01 -16.67
CA HIS A 152 -0.15 0.07 -15.61
C HIS A 152 1.08 -0.71 -15.13
N VAL A 153 1.30 -0.69 -13.82
CA VAL A 153 2.30 -1.47 -13.11
C VAL A 153 1.59 -2.68 -12.50
N GLY A 154 1.57 -3.77 -13.27
CA GLY A 154 0.87 -5.00 -12.90
C GLY A 154 1.76 -6.01 -12.17
N PHE A 155 1.17 -6.74 -11.22
CA PHE A 155 1.74 -7.97 -10.64
C PHE A 155 3.08 -7.83 -9.90
N MET A 156 3.46 -6.61 -9.47
CA MET A 156 4.71 -6.36 -8.73
C MET A 156 4.55 -6.44 -7.20
N GLY A 157 3.34 -6.68 -6.70
CA GLY A 157 3.09 -6.83 -5.26
C GLY A 157 3.22 -5.54 -4.46
N CYS A 158 3.53 -5.69 -3.17
CA CYS A 158 3.48 -4.62 -2.17
C CYS A 158 4.42 -3.43 -2.45
N TYR A 159 5.45 -3.58 -3.28
CA TYR A 159 6.36 -2.48 -3.62
C TYR A 159 5.92 -1.63 -4.83
N ALA A 160 4.85 -2.01 -5.54
CA ALA A 160 4.50 -1.44 -6.84
C ALA A 160 4.25 0.09 -6.85
N ALA A 161 3.98 0.70 -5.70
CA ALA A 161 3.87 2.16 -5.58
C ALA A 161 5.19 2.89 -5.95
N PHE A 162 6.36 2.32 -5.68
CA PHE A 162 7.65 2.93 -5.99
C PHE A 162 7.95 3.02 -7.49
N PRO A 163 7.88 1.93 -8.29
CA PRO A 163 8.00 2.04 -9.73
C PRO A 163 6.91 2.94 -10.34
N ALA A 164 5.69 2.95 -9.81
CA ALA A 164 4.65 3.88 -10.25
C ALA A 164 5.02 5.36 -10.01
N LEU A 165 5.55 5.69 -8.82
CA LEU A 165 6.07 7.04 -8.52
C LEU A 165 7.32 7.38 -9.33
N ARG A 166 8.19 6.41 -9.62
CA ARG A 166 9.38 6.60 -10.48
C ARG A 166 8.98 6.93 -11.91
N ILE A 167 7.97 6.24 -12.45
CA ILE A 167 7.37 6.57 -13.76
C ILE A 167 6.81 7.99 -13.73
N ALA A 168 6.07 8.36 -12.68
CA ALA A 168 5.52 9.70 -12.54
C ALA A 168 6.62 10.78 -12.47
N LYS A 169 7.70 10.53 -11.72
CA LYS A 169 8.88 11.41 -11.68
C LYS A 169 9.49 11.58 -13.07
N ALA A 170 9.69 10.49 -13.81
CA ALA A 170 10.28 10.53 -15.14
C ALA A 170 9.43 11.36 -16.12
N PHE A 171 8.09 11.25 -16.07
CA PHE A 171 7.22 12.12 -16.88
C PHE A 171 7.35 13.59 -16.51
N CYS A 172 7.39 13.92 -15.22
CA CYS A 172 7.55 15.30 -14.76
C CYS A 172 8.95 15.89 -15.06
N GLU A 173 9.97 15.06 -15.18
CA GLU A 173 11.32 15.47 -15.58
C GLU A 173 11.44 15.68 -17.08
N ALA A 174 10.73 14.88 -17.88
CA ALA A 174 10.66 15.02 -19.32
C ALA A 174 9.79 16.22 -19.75
N ASP A 175 8.71 16.49 -19.01
CA ASP A 175 7.76 17.58 -19.27
C ASP A 175 7.43 18.33 -17.95
N PRO A 176 7.94 19.57 -17.77
CA PRO A 176 7.69 20.37 -16.57
C PRO A 176 6.21 20.68 -16.29
N ASP A 177 5.35 20.62 -17.31
CA ASP A 177 3.91 20.88 -17.17
C ASP A 177 3.09 19.60 -16.90
N ALA A 178 3.75 18.43 -16.88
CA ALA A 178 3.06 17.17 -16.65
C ALA A 178 2.42 17.10 -15.26
N VAL A 179 1.17 16.61 -15.24
CA VAL A 179 0.44 16.27 -14.02
C VAL A 179 0.08 14.79 -14.10
N VAL A 180 0.68 14.01 -13.21
CA VAL A 180 0.56 12.56 -13.19
C VAL A 180 -0.31 12.13 -12.03
N LEU A 181 -1.41 11.44 -12.33
CA LEU A 181 -2.26 10.78 -11.35
C LEU A 181 -1.77 9.33 -11.14
N VAL A 182 -1.18 9.06 -9.98
CA VAL A 182 -0.74 7.72 -9.58
C VAL A 182 -1.82 7.08 -8.71
N VAL A 183 -2.29 5.87 -9.04
CA VAL A 183 -3.36 5.19 -8.29
C VAL A 183 -2.99 3.73 -8.03
N CYS A 184 -2.87 3.37 -6.75
CA CYS A 184 -2.73 1.98 -6.31
C CYS A 184 -4.09 1.48 -5.82
N VAL A 185 -4.56 0.32 -6.28
CA VAL A 185 -5.82 -0.29 -5.83
C VAL A 185 -5.62 -1.78 -5.64
N GLU A 186 -5.99 -2.30 -4.47
CA GLU A 186 -5.75 -3.68 -4.10
C GLU A 186 -6.93 -4.27 -3.34
N LEU A 187 -7.38 -5.44 -3.79
CA LEU A 187 -8.46 -6.22 -3.18
C LEU A 187 -7.90 -7.58 -2.74
N CYS A 188 -6.97 -7.56 -1.77
CA CYS A 188 -6.22 -8.74 -1.36
C CYS A 188 -7.11 -9.82 -0.73
N THR A 189 -8.21 -9.43 -0.09
CA THR A 189 -9.13 -10.37 0.55
C THR A 189 -9.82 -11.31 -0.43
N LEU A 190 -9.87 -10.96 -1.72
CA LEU A 190 -10.33 -11.84 -2.78
C LEU A 190 -9.50 -13.11 -2.94
N HIS A 191 -8.33 -13.22 -2.30
CA HIS A 191 -7.42 -14.37 -2.43
C HIS A 191 -7.19 -15.10 -1.11
N VAL A 192 -7.89 -14.74 -0.03
CA VAL A 192 -7.79 -15.42 1.26
C VAL A 192 -8.40 -16.83 1.19
N ARG A 193 -7.83 -17.75 1.98
CA ARG A 193 -8.23 -19.16 2.06
C ARG A 193 -7.92 -19.74 3.44
N SER A 194 -8.73 -20.69 3.89
CA SER A 194 -8.38 -21.51 5.06
C SER A 194 -7.19 -22.42 4.74
N SER A 195 -6.28 -22.61 5.69
CA SER A 195 -5.15 -23.52 5.53
C SER A 195 -4.61 -24.00 6.87
N ASN A 196 -4.00 -25.19 6.88
CA ASN A 196 -3.16 -25.65 7.98
C ASN A 196 -1.67 -25.25 7.82
N GLU A 197 -1.29 -24.72 6.65
CA GLU A 197 0.08 -24.31 6.36
C GLU A 197 0.41 -22.98 7.06
N PRO A 198 1.49 -22.90 7.86
CA PRO A 198 1.82 -21.71 8.65
C PRO A 198 1.93 -20.42 7.84
N ASP A 199 2.60 -20.47 6.69
CA ASP A 199 2.82 -19.29 5.83
C ASP A 199 1.50 -18.74 5.26
N GLN A 200 0.56 -19.62 4.92
CA GLN A 200 -0.79 -19.22 4.45
C GLN A 200 -1.64 -18.62 5.57
N ILE A 201 -1.49 -19.12 6.81
CA ILE A 201 -2.15 -18.57 7.98
C ILE A 201 -1.64 -17.15 8.28
N VAL A 202 -0.31 -16.93 8.19
CA VAL A 202 0.30 -15.61 8.35
C VAL A 202 -0.17 -14.64 7.27
N ALA A 203 -0.17 -15.07 6.01
CA ALA A 203 -0.74 -14.30 4.92
C ALA A 203 -2.19 -13.87 5.22
N SER A 204 -3.05 -14.81 5.59
CA SER A 204 -4.47 -14.54 5.83
C SER A 204 -4.74 -13.62 7.03
N SER A 205 -3.78 -13.51 7.95
CA SER A 205 -3.90 -12.62 9.10
C SER A 205 -3.59 -11.16 8.77
N VAL A 206 -2.86 -10.87 7.69
CA VAL A 206 -2.40 -9.49 7.41
C VAL A 206 -3.17 -8.76 6.31
N PHE A 207 -3.60 -9.45 5.26
CA PHE A 207 -4.09 -8.80 4.06
C PHE A 207 -5.50 -8.18 4.20
N ALA A 208 -5.67 -7.03 3.55
CA ALA A 208 -6.86 -6.21 3.52
C ALA A 208 -7.02 -5.53 2.14
N ASP A 209 -8.11 -4.80 1.96
CA ASP A 209 -8.43 -4.11 0.72
C ASP A 209 -8.33 -2.59 0.89
N GLY A 210 -7.88 -1.89 -0.16
CA GLY A 210 -7.80 -0.44 -0.15
C GLY A 210 -7.26 0.15 -1.45
N ALA A 211 -7.44 1.46 -1.60
CA ALA A 211 -6.86 2.24 -2.68
C ALA A 211 -6.25 3.54 -2.15
N ALA A 212 -5.19 3.99 -2.83
CA ALA A 212 -4.57 5.27 -2.57
C ALA A 212 -4.21 5.94 -3.90
N ALA A 213 -4.37 7.25 -3.96
CA ALA A 213 -4.03 8.06 -5.12
C ALA A 213 -3.14 9.24 -4.74
N ALA A 214 -2.16 9.52 -5.59
CA ALA A 214 -1.25 10.64 -5.47
C ALA A 214 -1.25 11.47 -6.76
N VAL A 215 -1.21 12.79 -6.64
CA VAL A 215 -0.97 13.69 -7.77
C VAL A 215 0.47 14.15 -7.72
N VAL A 216 1.22 13.87 -8.78
CA VAL A 216 2.65 14.20 -8.90
C VAL A 216 2.82 15.21 -10.03
N THR A 217 3.53 16.30 -9.77
CA THR A 217 3.86 17.28 -10.81
C THR A 217 5.12 18.07 -10.47
N ALA A 218 5.85 18.50 -11.49
CA ALA A 218 6.91 19.52 -11.39
C ALA A 218 6.39 20.93 -11.68
N ARG A 219 5.12 21.06 -12.08
CA ARG A 219 4.47 22.32 -12.41
C ARG A 219 4.42 23.22 -11.18
N GLU A 220 4.71 24.49 -11.39
CA GLU A 220 4.56 25.51 -10.34
C GLU A 220 3.08 25.77 -10.13
N THR A 221 2.58 25.60 -8.91
CA THR A 221 1.14 25.74 -8.61
C THR A 221 0.87 26.74 -7.48
N GLY A 222 1.76 27.71 -7.29
CA GLY A 222 1.70 28.65 -6.17
C GLY A 222 1.81 27.97 -4.80
N ALA A 223 1.42 28.73 -3.77
CA ALA A 223 1.39 28.28 -2.38
C ALA A 223 0.50 27.05 -2.18
N SER A 224 0.98 26.09 -1.38
CA SER A 224 0.25 24.86 -1.07
C SER A 224 -0.32 24.93 0.33
N ALA A 225 -1.64 24.75 0.46
CA ALA A 225 -2.31 24.65 1.76
C ALA A 225 -1.89 23.38 2.55
N TYR A 226 -1.28 22.41 1.88
CA TYR A 226 -0.86 21.14 2.44
C TYR A 226 0.64 20.91 2.25
N PRO A 227 1.32 20.20 3.16
CA PRO A 227 2.68 19.74 2.95
C PRO A 227 2.81 18.88 1.70
N THR A 228 3.98 18.90 1.07
CA THR A 228 4.27 18.15 -0.16
C THR A 228 5.56 17.36 -0.02
N LEU A 229 5.73 16.33 -0.84
CA LEU A 229 6.96 15.52 -0.87
C LEU A 229 7.66 15.72 -2.22
N ALA A 230 8.83 16.34 -2.23
CA ALA A 230 9.69 16.31 -3.40
C ALA A 230 10.27 14.91 -3.59
N LEU A 231 10.19 14.40 -4.82
CA LEU A 231 10.73 13.11 -5.21
C LEU A 231 12.23 13.27 -5.50
N ASP A 232 13.08 13.04 -4.50
CA ASP A 232 14.52 13.24 -4.63
C ASP A 232 15.15 12.08 -5.42
N GLU A 233 15.14 10.88 -4.83
CA GLU A 233 15.84 9.71 -5.35
C GLU A 233 15.09 8.42 -5.06
N PHE A 234 15.28 7.42 -5.91
CA PHE A 234 14.72 6.07 -5.75
C PHE A 234 15.83 5.03 -5.93
N ALA A 235 15.76 3.94 -5.16
CA ALA A 235 16.66 2.81 -5.30
C ALA A 235 15.87 1.49 -5.32
N SER A 236 16.39 0.53 -6.08
CA SER A 236 15.88 -0.82 -6.21
C SER A 236 16.99 -1.80 -5.87
N ALA A 237 16.70 -2.79 -5.04
CA ALA A 237 17.65 -3.84 -4.66
C ALA A 237 16.93 -5.19 -4.64
N ILE A 238 17.58 -6.22 -5.18
CA ILE A 238 17.14 -7.60 -5.05
C ILE A 238 17.97 -8.25 -3.96
N VAL A 239 17.29 -8.88 -3.00
CA VAL A 239 17.96 -9.57 -1.91
C VAL A 239 18.33 -10.99 -2.33
N PRO A 240 19.58 -11.45 -2.13
CA PRO A 240 19.97 -12.83 -2.41
C PRO A 240 19.11 -13.85 -1.64
N ASP A 241 18.89 -15.01 -2.24
CA ASP A 241 18.27 -16.20 -1.63
C ASP A 241 16.82 -16.04 -1.11
N GLY A 242 16.09 -14.99 -1.51
CA GLY A 242 14.70 -14.73 -1.07
C GLY A 242 13.60 -14.97 -2.11
N GLU A 243 13.94 -15.53 -3.27
CA GLU A 243 13.00 -15.66 -4.41
C GLU A 243 11.77 -16.52 -4.07
N ALA A 244 11.97 -17.66 -3.42
CA ALA A 244 10.89 -18.57 -3.05
C ALA A 244 10.13 -18.13 -1.78
N ASP A 245 10.71 -17.24 -0.97
CA ASP A 245 10.13 -16.80 0.30
C ASP A 245 9.00 -15.78 0.13
N MET A 246 9.00 -15.05 -0.98
CA MET A 246 7.92 -14.16 -1.37
C MET A 246 7.64 -14.31 -2.86
N ALA A 247 6.58 -15.03 -3.18
CA ALA A 247 6.21 -15.33 -4.55
C ALA A 247 4.69 -15.17 -4.75
N TRP A 248 4.30 -14.97 -6.00
CA TRP A 248 2.90 -14.75 -6.37
C TRP A 248 2.64 -15.39 -7.74
N THR A 249 1.74 -16.37 -7.81
CA THR A 249 1.35 -17.04 -9.05
C THR A 249 -0.17 -17.07 -9.20
N ILE A 250 -0.66 -17.34 -10.41
CA ILE A 250 -2.10 -17.44 -10.70
C ILE A 250 -2.46 -18.92 -10.82
N GLY A 251 -3.30 -19.40 -9.89
CA GLY A 251 -3.86 -20.76 -9.94
C GLY A 251 -5.28 -20.77 -10.49
N ASP A 252 -5.96 -21.91 -10.36
CA ASP A 252 -7.36 -22.09 -10.78
C ASP A 252 -8.37 -21.56 -9.73
N HIS A 253 -7.94 -21.36 -8.48
CA HIS A 253 -8.78 -20.98 -7.33
C HIS A 253 -8.33 -19.70 -6.63
N GLY A 254 -7.81 -18.75 -7.41
CA GLY A 254 -7.31 -17.47 -6.97
C GLY A 254 -5.81 -17.32 -7.20
N PHE A 255 -5.28 -16.20 -6.73
CA PHE A 255 -3.86 -15.94 -6.77
C PHE A 255 -3.20 -16.60 -5.56
N GLU A 256 -2.12 -17.31 -5.82
CA GLU A 256 -1.42 -18.15 -4.86
C GLU A 256 -0.16 -17.41 -4.41
N MET A 257 -0.23 -16.89 -3.20
CA MET A 257 0.89 -16.26 -2.54
C MET A 257 1.74 -17.28 -1.83
N VAL A 258 3.04 -17.08 -1.86
CA VAL A 258 3.94 -17.61 -0.84
C VAL A 258 4.44 -16.43 0.00
N LEU A 259 4.25 -16.51 1.31
CA LEU A 259 4.77 -15.55 2.27
C LEU A 259 5.42 -16.32 3.43
N SER A 260 6.70 -16.64 3.24
CA SER A 260 7.49 -17.37 4.21
C SER A 260 7.64 -16.59 5.51
N SER A 261 7.47 -17.29 6.64
CA SER A 261 7.80 -16.76 7.97
C SER A 261 9.28 -16.34 8.13
N TYR A 262 10.16 -16.68 7.17
CA TYR A 262 11.57 -16.28 7.16
C TYR A 262 11.81 -14.86 6.61
N VAL A 263 10.87 -14.29 5.83
CA VAL A 263 10.98 -12.97 5.19
C VAL A 263 11.50 -11.87 6.15
N PRO A 264 10.99 -11.71 7.40
CA PRO A 264 11.48 -10.68 8.30
C PRO A 264 12.98 -10.78 8.60
N LYS A 265 13.52 -12.01 8.68
CA LYS A 265 14.94 -12.24 8.92
C LYS A 265 15.78 -11.92 7.69
N ILE A 266 15.28 -12.24 6.48
CA ILE A 266 15.97 -11.87 5.25
C ILE A 266 16.05 -10.34 5.14
N ILE A 267 14.96 -9.63 5.45
CA ILE A 267 14.95 -8.16 5.48
C ILE A 267 15.95 -7.63 6.53
N GLU A 268 15.92 -8.14 7.76
CA GLU A 268 16.87 -7.78 8.83
C GLU A 268 18.34 -7.85 8.38
N GLN A 269 18.69 -8.88 7.60
CA GLN A 269 20.06 -9.11 7.15
C GLN A 269 20.51 -8.18 6.01
N ASN A 270 19.57 -7.67 5.20
CA ASN A 270 19.89 -7.01 3.93
C ASN A 270 19.48 -5.53 3.85
N ILE A 271 18.66 -5.05 4.79
CA ILE A 271 18.05 -3.71 4.71
C ILE A 271 19.07 -2.57 4.69
N ARG A 272 20.19 -2.69 5.41
CA ARG A 272 21.23 -1.65 5.42
C ARG A 272 21.90 -1.52 4.05
N THR A 273 22.22 -2.63 3.42
CA THR A 273 22.80 -2.67 2.07
C THR A 273 21.80 -2.18 1.03
N ALA A 274 20.53 -2.56 1.14
CA ALA A 274 19.49 -2.09 0.22
C ALA A 274 19.28 -0.56 0.25
N LEU A 275 19.55 0.09 1.38
CA LEU A 275 19.39 1.53 1.57
C LEU A 275 20.67 2.35 1.38
N GLU A 276 21.83 1.69 1.25
CA GLU A 276 23.11 2.35 1.04
C GLU A 276 23.09 3.35 -0.14
N PRO A 277 22.47 3.03 -1.32
CA PRO A 277 22.41 3.98 -2.43
C PRO A 277 21.70 5.29 -2.09
N LEU A 278 20.71 5.27 -1.19
CA LEU A 278 19.93 6.47 -0.81
C LEU A 278 20.52 7.22 0.37
N LEU A 279 21.05 6.50 1.35
CA LEU A 279 21.40 7.07 2.65
C LEU A 279 22.92 7.25 2.85
N GLY A 280 23.74 6.57 2.04
CA GLY A 280 25.19 6.61 2.11
C GLY A 280 25.72 6.37 3.54
N GLN A 281 26.78 7.08 3.90
CA GLN A 281 27.43 6.94 5.21
C GLN A 281 26.59 7.47 6.38
N ALA A 282 25.68 8.41 6.14
CA ALA A 282 24.81 8.95 7.18
C ALA A 282 23.78 7.91 7.65
N GLY A 283 23.50 6.89 6.84
CA GLY A 283 22.60 5.80 7.22
C GLY A 283 21.24 6.32 7.68
N ALA A 284 20.74 5.79 8.80
CA ALA A 284 19.42 6.14 9.28
C ALA A 284 19.28 7.63 9.69
N GLU A 285 20.38 8.31 10.04
CA GLU A 285 20.36 9.72 10.43
C GLU A 285 20.10 10.67 9.23
N ALA A 286 20.20 10.17 8.00
CA ALA A 286 19.88 10.94 6.80
C ALA A 286 18.39 11.23 6.62
N ALA A 287 17.51 10.54 7.35
CA ALA A 287 16.06 10.69 7.27
C ALA A 287 15.44 10.99 8.65
N THR A 288 14.62 12.03 8.69
CA THR A 288 13.85 12.42 9.88
C THR A 288 12.65 11.51 10.07
N HIS A 289 11.96 11.20 8.97
CA HIS A 289 10.71 10.46 8.94
C HIS A 289 10.86 9.15 8.17
N TRP A 290 10.08 8.14 8.54
CA TRP A 290 10.18 6.81 7.96
C TRP A 290 8.81 6.26 7.56
N ALA A 291 8.65 5.96 6.27
CA ALA A 291 7.47 5.32 5.72
C ALA A 291 7.80 3.87 5.34
N ILE A 292 7.77 2.97 6.33
CA ILE A 292 8.05 1.55 6.12
C ILE A 292 6.74 0.86 5.74
N HIS A 293 6.70 0.18 4.59
CA HIS A 293 5.57 -0.64 4.22
C HIS A 293 5.30 -1.69 5.31
N PRO A 294 4.12 -1.67 5.94
CA PRO A 294 3.81 -2.58 7.02
C PRO A 294 3.27 -3.90 6.47
N GLY A 295 4.16 -4.72 5.89
CA GLY A 295 3.79 -6.05 5.38
C GLY A 295 3.32 -7.02 6.48
N GLY A 296 3.68 -6.70 7.73
CA GLY A 296 3.26 -7.35 8.97
C GLY A 296 4.03 -6.77 10.15
N ARG A 297 3.57 -7.01 11.38
CA ARG A 297 4.21 -6.48 12.60
C ARG A 297 5.70 -6.86 12.68
N SER A 298 6.03 -8.11 12.38
CA SER A 298 7.41 -8.62 12.47
C SER A 298 8.37 -7.87 11.55
N ILE A 299 7.94 -7.46 10.36
CA ILE A 299 8.76 -6.66 9.45
C ILE A 299 9.09 -5.31 10.08
N LEU A 300 8.09 -4.62 10.64
CA LEU A 300 8.31 -3.34 11.32
C LEU A 300 9.25 -3.47 12.50
N ASP A 301 9.06 -4.49 13.35
CA ASP A 301 9.90 -4.76 14.52
C ASP A 301 11.37 -4.99 14.10
N ARG A 302 11.60 -5.72 13.00
CA ARG A 302 12.96 -5.95 12.47
C ARG A 302 13.58 -4.70 11.88
N VAL A 303 12.86 -3.93 11.08
CA VAL A 303 13.37 -2.68 10.52
C VAL A 303 13.69 -1.67 11.64
N GLU A 304 12.84 -1.57 12.66
CA GLU A 304 13.06 -0.74 13.85
C GLU A 304 14.40 -1.08 14.52
N GLN A 305 14.56 -2.35 14.87
CA GLN A 305 15.74 -2.85 15.57
C GLN A 305 17.00 -2.69 14.71
N THR A 306 16.94 -3.09 13.44
CA THR A 306 18.10 -3.10 12.56
C THR A 306 18.59 -1.70 12.25
N LEU A 307 17.69 -0.74 12.02
CA LEU A 307 18.06 0.64 11.68
C LEU A 307 18.20 1.55 12.92
N GLY A 308 17.79 1.08 14.10
CA GLY A 308 17.82 1.87 15.34
C GLY A 308 16.78 2.98 15.34
N LEU A 309 15.62 2.74 14.71
CA LEU A 309 14.54 3.73 14.64
C LEU A 309 13.84 3.89 15.99
N THR A 310 13.34 5.08 16.24
CA THR A 310 12.51 5.34 17.42
C THR A 310 11.06 4.90 17.18
N PRO A 311 10.30 4.60 18.25
CA PRO A 311 8.87 4.29 18.12
C PRO A 311 8.07 5.39 17.43
N ALA A 312 8.45 6.66 17.62
CA ALA A 312 7.82 7.80 16.98
C ALA A 312 8.02 7.81 15.46
N GLN A 313 9.23 7.46 14.98
CA GLN A 313 9.52 7.37 13.55
C GLN A 313 8.74 6.26 12.84
N LEU A 314 8.38 5.19 13.56
CA LEU A 314 7.59 4.09 13.03
C LEU A 314 6.09 4.20 13.27
N ALA A 315 5.64 5.18 14.07
CA ALA A 315 4.24 5.33 14.44
C ALA A 315 3.30 5.37 13.22
N PRO A 316 3.57 6.14 12.13
CA PRO A 316 2.70 6.13 10.94
C PRO A 316 2.55 4.73 10.31
N SER A 317 3.63 3.96 10.26
CA SER A 317 3.62 2.61 9.68
C SER A 317 2.82 1.63 10.55
N ARG A 318 2.99 1.71 11.88
CA ARG A 318 2.27 0.88 12.85
C ARG A 318 0.79 1.24 12.94
N GLU A 319 0.44 2.52 12.84
CA GLU A 319 -0.96 2.99 12.82
C GLU A 319 -1.69 2.50 11.57
N VAL A 320 -1.06 2.60 10.40
CA VAL A 320 -1.65 2.06 9.17
C VAL A 320 -1.87 0.56 9.26
N LEU A 321 -0.88 -0.20 9.77
CA LEU A 321 -1.06 -1.64 10.00
C LEU A 321 -2.23 -1.90 10.94
N ARG A 322 -2.28 -1.19 12.06
CA ARG A 322 -3.31 -1.37 13.09
C ARG A 322 -4.70 -1.14 12.54
N ASP A 323 -4.89 -0.07 11.79
CA ASP A 323 -6.23 0.40 11.44
C ASP A 323 -6.73 -0.14 10.09
N TYR A 324 -5.82 -0.53 9.20
CA TYR A 324 -6.18 -0.96 7.84
C TYR A 324 -5.63 -2.34 7.43
N GLY A 325 -4.61 -2.87 8.13
CA GLY A 325 -3.89 -4.06 7.68
C GLY A 325 -2.97 -3.80 6.48
N ASN A 326 -2.59 -4.88 5.79
CA ASN A 326 -1.74 -4.83 4.60
C ASN A 326 -2.62 -4.78 3.33
N MET A 327 -2.67 -3.63 2.66
CA MET A 327 -3.39 -3.38 1.42
C MET A 327 -2.46 -3.44 0.19
N SER A 328 -1.43 -4.29 0.25
CA SER A 328 -0.40 -4.44 -0.79
C SER A 328 0.18 -3.07 -1.20
N SER A 329 0.25 -2.76 -2.50
CA SER A 329 0.90 -1.57 -3.06
C SER A 329 0.34 -0.24 -2.54
N ALA A 330 -0.95 -0.18 -2.19
CA ALA A 330 -1.57 1.03 -1.66
C ALA A 330 -1.04 1.41 -0.26
N THR A 331 -0.56 0.44 0.52
CA THR A 331 -0.26 0.61 1.94
C THR A 331 0.80 1.67 2.20
N VAL A 332 1.88 1.73 1.40
CA VAL A 332 2.95 2.72 1.64
C VAL A 332 2.47 4.16 1.39
N LEU A 333 1.49 4.35 0.50
CA LEU A 333 0.88 5.67 0.27
C LEU A 333 0.00 6.08 1.47
N PHE A 334 -0.67 5.15 2.16
CA PHE A 334 -1.35 5.45 3.43
C PHE A 334 -0.35 5.93 4.48
N VAL A 335 0.84 5.30 4.57
CA VAL A 335 1.88 5.69 5.52
C VAL A 335 2.44 7.07 5.20
N LEU A 336 2.76 7.34 3.93
CA LEU A 336 3.20 8.66 3.49
C LEU A 336 2.15 9.74 3.77
N LYS A 337 0.86 9.44 3.57
CA LYS A 337 -0.23 10.34 3.94
C LYS A 337 -0.23 10.62 5.44
N GLY A 338 -0.08 9.60 6.29
CA GLY A 338 0.01 9.76 7.74
C GLY A 338 1.12 10.72 8.16
N ILE A 339 2.30 10.63 7.54
CA ILE A 339 3.42 11.56 7.77
C ILE A 339 3.04 12.99 7.36
N LEU A 340 2.39 13.18 6.20
CA LEU A 340 1.95 14.50 5.73
C LEU A 340 0.88 15.12 6.63
N ASP A 341 -0.08 14.32 7.07
CA ASP A 341 -1.14 14.75 7.99
C ASP A 341 -0.55 15.15 9.36
N GLN A 342 0.41 14.38 9.87
CA GLN A 342 1.13 14.72 11.10
C GLN A 342 1.91 16.03 10.95
N ALA A 343 2.66 16.18 9.86
CA ALA A 343 3.42 17.41 9.57
C ALA A 343 2.52 18.65 9.46
N LEU A 344 1.31 18.50 8.93
CA LEU A 344 0.33 19.58 8.86
C LEU A 344 -0.14 20.03 10.26
N VAL A 345 -0.33 19.08 11.19
CA VAL A 345 -0.83 19.37 12.54
C VAL A 345 0.29 19.89 13.46
N THR A 346 1.44 19.24 13.47
CA THR A 346 2.54 19.59 14.39
C THR A 346 3.37 20.76 13.89
N GLY A 347 3.27 21.07 12.60
CA GLY A 347 4.30 21.83 11.91
C GLY A 347 5.65 21.10 11.96
N THR A 348 6.71 21.84 11.72
CA THR A 348 8.08 21.34 11.83
C THR A 348 8.51 21.33 13.30
N THR A 349 9.03 20.19 13.76
CA THR A 349 9.40 19.94 15.18
C THR A 349 10.68 20.66 15.60
N ASP A 350 11.35 21.34 14.67
CA ASP A 350 12.63 22.00 14.91
C ASP A 350 12.43 23.47 15.28
N ALA A 351 12.82 23.84 16.51
CA ALA A 351 12.65 25.19 17.05
C ALA A 351 13.56 26.25 16.40
N ARG A 352 14.51 25.85 15.53
CA ARG A 352 15.42 26.78 14.84
C ARG A 352 14.67 27.68 13.84
N PRO A 353 15.21 28.86 13.46
CA PRO A 353 14.65 29.66 12.37
C PRO A 353 14.57 28.86 11.06
N ALA A 354 13.48 29.03 10.30
CA ALA A 354 13.24 28.30 9.04
C ALA A 354 14.42 28.37 8.05
N SER A 355 15.12 29.50 8.00
CA SER A 355 16.30 29.72 7.14
C SER A 355 17.54 28.91 7.52
N SER A 356 17.56 28.29 8.70
CA SER A 356 18.70 27.53 9.24
C SER A 356 18.38 26.05 9.51
N ARG A 357 17.16 25.62 9.17
CA ARG A 357 16.73 24.23 9.38
C ARG A 357 17.20 23.36 8.22
N PRO A 358 17.81 22.20 8.48
CA PRO A 358 18.02 21.22 7.43
C PRO A 358 16.65 20.76 6.89
N PRO A 359 16.56 20.42 5.60
CA PRO A 359 15.32 19.88 5.04
C PRO A 359 14.94 18.59 5.78
N GLU A 360 13.69 18.50 6.21
CA GLU A 360 13.17 17.25 6.78
C GLU A 360 13.03 16.23 5.64
N ARG A 361 13.69 15.08 5.80
CA ARG A 361 13.68 14.02 4.79
C ARG A 361 12.83 12.85 5.24
N VAL A 362 12.11 12.27 4.30
CA VAL A 362 11.33 11.04 4.48
C VAL A 362 12.05 9.94 3.71
N CYS A 363 12.39 8.84 4.38
CA CYS A 363 12.81 7.61 3.71
C CYS A 363 11.62 6.65 3.70
N ALA A 364 11.19 6.20 2.52
CA ALA A 364 10.15 5.19 2.38
C ALA A 364 10.71 3.92 1.76
N MET A 365 10.16 2.77 2.14
CA MET A 365 10.53 1.49 1.53
C MET A 365 9.38 0.49 1.54
N ALA A 366 9.41 -0.44 0.58
CA ALA A 366 8.54 -1.59 0.53
C ALA A 366 9.28 -2.84 0.03
N PHE A 367 8.67 -3.98 0.35
CA PHE A 367 9.20 -5.32 0.08
C PHE A 367 8.17 -6.08 -0.76
N GLY A 368 8.60 -6.94 -1.68
CA GLY A 368 7.69 -7.71 -2.54
C GLY A 368 8.39 -8.89 -3.20
N PRO A 369 7.76 -9.55 -4.19
CA PRO A 369 8.24 -10.80 -4.76
C PRO A 369 9.69 -10.78 -5.30
N GLY A 370 10.34 -11.94 -5.31
CA GLY A 370 11.77 -12.08 -5.65
C GLY A 370 12.72 -11.66 -4.52
N LEU A 371 12.13 -11.47 -3.32
CA LEU A 371 12.47 -10.46 -2.31
C LEU A 371 13.15 -9.20 -2.87
N THR A 372 12.34 -8.40 -3.55
CA THR A 372 12.73 -7.07 -4.02
C THR A 372 12.46 -6.02 -2.94
N VAL A 373 13.42 -5.12 -2.73
CA VAL A 373 13.30 -3.92 -1.90
C VAL A 373 13.27 -2.72 -2.83
N GLU A 374 12.17 -1.98 -2.81
CA GLU A 374 12.09 -0.66 -3.42
C GLU A 374 12.09 0.41 -2.34
N SER A 375 12.81 1.49 -2.59
CA SER A 375 12.93 2.59 -1.64
C SER A 375 12.97 3.95 -2.34
N GLY A 376 12.62 4.98 -1.59
CA GLY A 376 12.60 6.36 -2.06
C GLY A 376 13.00 7.32 -0.94
N LEU A 377 13.75 8.35 -1.32
CA LEU A 377 14.09 9.46 -0.46
C LEU A 377 13.33 10.70 -0.95
N PHE A 378 12.68 11.36 -0.01
CA PHE A 378 11.83 12.51 -0.29
C PHE A 378 12.18 13.67 0.62
N THR A 379 12.06 14.88 0.10
CA THR A 379 12.13 16.09 0.92
C THR A 379 10.72 16.57 1.26
N LEU A 380 10.41 16.61 2.56
CA LEU A 380 9.17 17.17 3.07
C LEU A 380 9.22 18.70 2.98
N ARG A 381 8.28 19.27 2.23
CA ARG A 381 8.08 20.72 2.15
C ARG A 381 6.83 21.08 2.95
N PRO A 382 6.95 21.95 3.97
CA PRO A 382 5.79 22.43 4.73
C PRO A 382 4.74 23.07 3.84
N ALA A 383 3.50 23.16 4.34
CA ALA A 383 2.49 24.02 3.75
C ALA A 383 2.98 25.48 3.75
N GLY A 384 2.70 26.23 2.69
CA GLY A 384 3.22 27.58 2.50
C GLY A 384 2.87 28.18 1.16
#